data_AF-A0A1M5IE88-F1
#
_entry.id   AF-A0A1M5IE88-F1
#
_cell.length_a   1.000
_cell.length_b   1.000
_cell.length_c   1.000
_cell.angle_alpha   90.00
_cell.angle_beta   90.00
_cell.angle_gamma   90.00
#
_symmetry.space_group_name_H-M   'P 1'
#
loop_
_entity.id
_entity.type
_entity.pdbx_description
1 polymer ?
#
loop_
_entity_poly.entity_id
_entity_poly.type
_entity_poly.pdbx_seq_one_letter_code
_entity_poly.pdbx_strand_id
1 'polypeptide(L)'
;MSKIKLELKKRNKSFGIITWPFSMDETIRDFLKSNPTIDIMFENQLYPNRKVDYKYRRISFGGKSKMKKLQDSNYITLEKQKKHVLVKGH
;
A
#
# COMPACT_ATOMS: atom_id res chain seq x y z
N MET A 1 -2.90 16.72 5.39
CA MET A 1 -2.76 15.24 5.44
C MET A 1 -2.73 14.75 4.01
N SER A 2 -1.66 14.09 3.56
CA SER A 2 -1.62 13.52 2.22
C SER A 2 -2.33 12.16 2.20
N LYS A 3 -3.18 11.95 1.20
CA LYS A 3 -3.88 10.68 0.93
C LYS A 3 -3.67 10.32 -0.52
N ILE A 4 -3.46 9.03 -0.80
CA ILE A 4 -3.36 8.50 -2.15
C ILE A 4 -4.39 7.40 -2.32
N LYS A 5 -5.25 7.52 -3.33
CA LYS A 5 -6.17 6.47 -3.74
C LYS A 5 -5.53 5.63 -4.83
N LEU A 6 -5.50 4.31 -4.64
CA LEU A 6 -4.97 3.36 -5.62
C LEU A 6 -6.04 2.32 -5.96
N GLU A 7 -6.04 1.90 -7.22
CA GLU A 7 -6.86 0.76 -7.66
C GLU A 7 -6.29 -0.54 -7.10
N LEU A 8 -7.16 -1.40 -6.58
CA LEU A 8 -6.81 -2.72 -6.05
C LEU A 8 -7.22 -3.83 -7.02
N LYS A 9 -6.27 -4.25 -7.86
CA LYS A 9 -6.51 -5.26 -8.90
C LYS A 9 -6.61 -6.66 -8.30
N LYS A 10 -7.20 -7.60 -9.03
CA LYS A 10 -7.26 -9.03 -8.64
C LYS A 10 -5.87 -9.60 -8.32
N ARG A 11 -4.85 -9.23 -9.09
CA ARG A 11 -3.45 -9.63 -8.87
C ARG A 11 -2.90 -9.12 -7.54
N ASN A 12 -3.23 -7.90 -7.13
CA ASN A 12 -2.83 -7.32 -5.84
C ASN A 12 -3.29 -8.21 -4.68
N LYS A 13 -4.56 -8.61 -4.73
CA LYS A 13 -5.19 -9.48 -3.73
C LYS A 13 -4.55 -10.86 -3.70
N SER A 14 -4.31 -11.46 -4.86
CA SER A 14 -3.71 -12.80 -4.98
C SER A 14 -2.29 -12.87 -4.43
N PHE A 15 -1.47 -11.84 -4.66
CA PHE A 15 -0.06 -11.84 -4.25
C PHE A 15 0.21 -11.10 -2.94
N GLY A 16 -0.78 -10.43 -2.35
CA GLY A 16 -0.53 -9.65 -1.13
C GLY A 16 0.32 -8.42 -1.40
N ILE A 17 0.10 -7.72 -2.51
CA ILE A 17 0.88 -6.54 -2.91
C ILE A 17 -0.04 -5.37 -3.24
N ILE A 18 0.41 -4.16 -2.98
CA ILE A 18 -0.21 -2.92 -3.47
C ILE A 18 0.64 -2.42 -4.64
N THR A 19 0.02 -1.92 -5.70
CA THR A 19 0.75 -1.39 -6.87
C THR A 19 0.20 -0.04 -7.29
N TRP A 20 1.03 0.76 -7.97
CA TRP A 20 0.62 2.03 -8.57
C TRP A 20 1.04 2.11 -10.05
N PRO A 21 0.34 2.90 -10.88
CA PRO A 21 0.73 3.16 -12.26
C PRO A 21 1.98 4.06 -12.33
N PHE A 22 2.68 4.04 -13.47
CA PHE A 22 3.88 4.86 -13.70
C PHE A 22 3.62 6.36 -13.52
N SER A 23 2.44 6.84 -13.93
CA SER A 23 2.03 8.24 -13.78
C SER A 23 1.98 8.73 -12.33
N MET A 24 1.98 7.83 -11.34
CA MET A 24 1.96 8.17 -9.92
C MET A 24 3.32 7.93 -9.23
N ASP A 25 4.38 7.59 -9.97
CA ASP A 25 5.65 7.20 -9.35
C ASP A 25 6.28 8.33 -8.54
N GLU A 26 6.33 9.55 -9.09
CA GLU A 26 6.81 10.73 -8.37
C GLU A 26 5.95 11.03 -7.14
N THR A 27 4.63 11.02 -7.29
CA THR A 27 3.70 11.24 -6.16
C THR A 27 3.90 10.24 -5.03
N ILE A 28 4.09 8.96 -5.36
CA ILE A 28 4.34 7.91 -4.36
C ILE A 28 5.72 8.07 -3.71
N ARG A 29 6.75 8.42 -4.49
CA ARG A 29 8.10 8.69 -3.97
C ARG A 29 8.08 9.85 -2.99
N ASP A 30 7.41 10.94 -3.32
CA ASP A 30 7.27 12.10 -2.43
C ASP A 30 6.47 11.74 -1.17
N PHE A 31 5.38 10.99 -1.36
CA PHE A 31 4.53 10.53 -0.26
C PHE A 31 5.29 9.65 0.73
N LEU A 32 6.07 8.69 0.24
CA LEU A 32 6.87 7.76 1.04
C LEU A 32 8.28 8.29 1.36
N LYS A 33 8.63 9.49 0.88
CA LYS A 33 9.99 10.08 0.95
C LYS A 33 11.08 9.16 0.40
N SER A 34 10.78 8.41 -0.66
CA SER A 34 11.67 7.40 -1.26
C SER A 34 12.19 6.33 -0.29
N ASN A 35 11.53 6.13 0.86
CA ASN A 35 11.95 5.12 1.83
C ASN A 35 11.79 3.71 1.24
N PRO A 36 12.80 2.83 1.36
CA PRO A 36 12.76 1.47 0.81
C PRO A 36 11.87 0.53 1.63
N THR A 37 11.52 0.92 2.86
CA THR A 37 10.64 0.19 3.77
C THR A 37 9.68 1.15 4.45
N ILE A 38 8.48 0.67 4.77
CA ILE A 38 7.48 1.42 5.52
C ILE A 38 6.75 0.54 6.53
N ASP A 39 6.26 1.16 7.59
CA ASP A 39 5.33 0.52 8.49
C ASP A 39 3.91 0.71 7.97
N ILE A 40 3.15 -0.37 7.87
CA ILE A 40 1.77 -0.36 7.37
C ILE A 40 0.83 -0.66 8.54
N MET A 41 -0.14 0.21 8.78
CA MET A 41 -1.27 -0.06 9.67
C MET A 41 -2.47 -0.51 8.82
N PHE A 42 -3.00 -1.69 9.12
CA PHE A 42 -4.20 -2.21 8.48
C PHE A 42 -5.01 -3.03 9.48
N GLU A 43 -6.32 -2.82 9.54
CA GLU A 43 -7.21 -3.54 10.49
C GLU A 43 -6.74 -3.41 11.96
N ASN A 44 -6.29 -2.22 12.35
CA ASN A 44 -5.68 -1.95 13.66
C ASN A 44 -4.44 -2.80 14.00
N GLN A 45 -3.85 -3.48 13.01
CA GLN A 45 -2.61 -4.23 13.16
C GLN A 45 -1.46 -3.52 12.45
N LEU A 46 -0.37 -3.33 13.19
CA LEU A 46 0.88 -2.77 12.64
C LEU A 46 1.71 -3.87 11.98
N TYR A 47 2.13 -3.61 10.76
CA TYR A 47 3.02 -4.45 9.99
C TYR A 47 4.31 -3.67 9.67
N PRO A 48 5.38 -3.88 10.46
CA PRO A 48 6.59 -3.10 10.31
C PRO A 48 7.43 -3.53 9.10
N ASN A 49 8.31 -2.64 8.65
CA ASN A 49 9.37 -2.90 7.68
C ASN A 49 8.90 -3.56 6.37
N ARG A 50 7.74 -3.15 5.85
CA ARG A 50 7.22 -3.61 4.57
C ARG A 50 8.01 -3.01 3.42
N LYS A 51 8.59 -3.87 2.60
CA LYS A 51 9.40 -3.47 1.44
C LYS A 51 8.57 -2.67 0.45
N VAL A 52 9.13 -1.54 0.03
CA VAL A 52 8.70 -0.72 -1.09
C VAL A 52 9.66 -0.95 -2.24
N ASP A 53 9.13 -1.37 -3.37
CA ASP A 53 9.89 -1.70 -4.57
C ASP A 53 9.48 -0.72 -5.67
N TYR A 54 10.21 0.40 -5.74
CA TYR A 54 9.94 1.48 -6.68
C TYR A 54 10.20 1.07 -8.14
N LYS A 55 11.17 0.18 -8.39
CA LYS A 55 11.45 -0.34 -9.73
C LYS A 55 10.24 -1.05 -10.32
N TYR A 56 9.56 -1.87 -9.50
CA TYR A 56 8.38 -2.62 -9.90
C TYR A 56 7.05 -1.99 -9.42
N ARG A 57 7.09 -0.78 -8.87
CA ARG A 57 5.95 -0.01 -8.36
C ARG A 57 5.01 -0.81 -7.47
N ARG A 58 5.58 -1.44 -6.44
CA ARG A 58 4.82 -2.29 -5.51
C ARG A 58 5.24 -2.13 -4.06
N ILE A 59 4.29 -2.31 -3.16
CA ILE A 59 4.52 -2.46 -1.71
C ILE A 59 4.08 -3.86 -1.31
N SER A 60 4.93 -4.55 -0.55
CA SER A 60 4.56 -5.84 0.03
C SER A 60 3.59 -5.65 1.20
N PHE A 61 2.41 -6.25 1.12
CA PHE A 61 1.38 -6.16 2.17
C PHE A 61 1.38 -7.38 3.11
N GLY A 62 2.36 -8.28 2.96
CA GLY A 62 2.54 -9.42 3.84
C GLY A 62 1.66 -10.63 3.53
N GLY A 63 1.29 -10.82 2.25
CA GLY A 63 0.71 -12.05 1.71
C GLY A 63 -0.80 -12.02 1.46
N LYS A 64 -1.29 -13.04 0.73
CA LYS A 64 -2.69 -13.18 0.31
C LYS A 64 -3.69 -13.20 1.47
N SER A 65 -3.32 -13.75 2.61
CA SER A 65 -4.21 -13.89 3.78
C SER A 65 -4.68 -12.53 4.31
N LYS A 66 -3.81 -11.53 4.34
CA LYS A 66 -4.13 -10.16 4.81
C LYS A 66 -5.01 -9.40 3.81
N MET A 67 -4.87 -9.69 2.52
CA MET A 67 -5.72 -9.15 1.47
C MET A 67 -7.14 -9.75 1.44
N LYS A 68 -7.42 -10.83 2.18
CA LYS A 68 -8.77 -11.45 2.18
C LYS A 68 -9.86 -10.45 2.58
N LYS A 69 -9.58 -9.56 3.53
CA LYS A 69 -10.52 -8.52 3.97
C LYS A 69 -10.71 -7.39 2.95
N LEU A 70 -9.88 -7.34 1.92
CA LEU A 70 -9.99 -6.41 0.79
C LEU A 70 -10.55 -7.09 -0.46
N GLN A 71 -11.15 -8.29 -0.33
CA GLN A 71 -11.63 -9.05 -1.49
C GLN A 71 -12.69 -8.30 -2.29
N ASP A 72 -13.58 -7.58 -1.60
CA ASP A 72 -14.66 -6.84 -2.24
C ASP A 72 -14.27 -5.39 -2.56
N SER A 73 -13.14 -4.92 -2.04
CA SER A 73 -12.65 -3.56 -2.30
C SER A 73 -12.03 -3.43 -3.68
N ASN A 74 -12.44 -2.45 -4.46
CA ASN A 74 -11.84 -2.13 -5.76
C ASN A 74 -10.76 -1.06 -5.64
N TYR A 75 -10.76 -0.33 -4.53
CA TYR A 75 -9.77 0.70 -4.26
C TYR A 75 -9.22 0.56 -2.85
N ILE A 76 -8.04 1.12 -2.66
CA ILE A 76 -7.48 1.38 -1.34
C ILE A 76 -7.08 2.84 -1.22
N THR A 77 -7.09 3.33 0.00
CA THR A 77 -6.53 4.62 0.37
C THR A 77 -5.30 4.41 1.24
N LEU A 78 -4.17 4.99 0.81
CA LEU A 78 -2.97 5.15 1.62
C LEU A 78 -3.02 6.52 2.31
N GLU A 79 -2.95 6.55 3.62
CA GLU A 79 -3.00 7.77 4.42
C GLU A 79 -1.74 7.89 5.26
N LYS A 80 -1.00 8.99 5.13
CA LYS A 80 0.27 9.19 5.84
C LYS A 80 0.00 9.55 7.30
N GLN A 81 0.47 8.71 8.21
CA GLN A 81 0.54 8.99 9.64
C GLN A 81 1.98 9.32 10.04
N LYS A 82 2.18 9.85 11.27
CA LYS A 82 3.50 10.29 11.74
C LYS A 82 4.57 9.18 11.66
N LYS A 83 4.20 7.93 11.93
CA LYS A 83 5.13 6.78 12.02
C LYS A 83 4.82 5.65 11.04
N HIS A 84 3.65 5.64 10.41
CA HIS A 84 3.20 4.53 9.56
C HIS A 84 2.29 5.04 8.44
N VAL A 85 1.97 4.17 7.49
CA VAL A 85 0.97 4.38 6.45
C VAL A 85 -0.28 3.59 6.80
N LEU A 86 -1.40 4.28 6.96
CA LEU A 86 -2.70 3.64 7.20
C LEU A 86 -3.30 3.23 5.85
N VAL A 87 -3.80 1.99 5.78
CA VAL A 87 -4.41 1.43 4.58
C VAL A 87 -5.88 1.12 4.85
N LYS A 88 -6.77 1.61 3.99
CA LYS A 88 -8.22 1.39 4.06
C LYS A 88 -8.75 0.89 2.71
N GLY A 89 -9.58 -0.15 2.72
CA GLY A 89 -10.28 -0.65 1.54
C GLY A 89 -11.62 0.04 1.32
N HIS A 90 -12.00 0.20 0.05
CA HIS A 90 -13.28 0.75 -0.38
C HIS A 90 -13.81 0.00 -1.60
#